data_AF-A0A2N2RJK4-F1
#
_entry.id   AF-A0A2N2RJK4-F1
#
_cell.length_a   1.000
_cell.length_b   1.000
_cell.length_c   1.000
_cell.angle_alpha   90.00
_cell.angle_beta   90.00
_cell.angle_gamma   90.00
#
_symmetry.space_group_name_H-M   'P 1'
#
loop_
_entity.id
_entity.type
_entity.pdbx_description
1 polymer ?
#
loop_
_entity_poly.entity_id
_entity_poly.type
_entity_poly.pdbx_seq_one_letter_code
_entity_poly.pdbx_strand_id
1 'polypeptide(L)'
;MIGALLLGAATAHAAAGETVACHVSYGGETKIVEARPTASPYTVAPIKFGSYLLFRIVFLNEPADLASIKLYTYAEHEDIDGRPLIHQATYAYPPVPAGRYGFTGLNHAYEPRYGLVLDYWCELRGSISK
;
A
#
# COMPACT_ATOMS: atom_id res chain seq x y z
N MET A 1 16.68 -51.16 9.72
CA MET A 1 16.43 -49.86 10.39
C MET A 1 15.69 -48.98 9.38
N ILE A 2 14.40 -48.72 9.59
CA ILE A 2 13.60 -47.85 8.71
C ILE A 2 13.55 -46.49 9.40
N GLY A 3 14.27 -45.51 8.83
CA GLY A 3 14.25 -44.12 9.30
C GLY A 3 13.08 -43.38 8.68
N ALA A 4 12.08 -43.06 9.49
CA ALA A 4 10.98 -42.19 9.08
C ALA A 4 11.43 -40.73 9.18
N LEU A 5 11.57 -40.06 8.04
CA LEU A 5 11.87 -38.64 7.96
C LEU A 5 10.55 -37.85 8.10
N LEU A 6 10.33 -37.25 9.27
CA LEU A 6 9.20 -36.35 9.51
C LEU A 6 9.48 -35.01 8.82
N LEU A 7 8.82 -34.75 7.68
CA LEU A 7 8.77 -33.42 7.08
C LEU A 7 7.92 -32.51 7.98
N GLY A 8 8.58 -31.61 8.70
CA GLY A 8 7.93 -30.54 9.44
C GLY A 8 7.22 -29.58 8.48
N ALA A 9 5.89 -29.55 8.52
CA ALA A 9 5.11 -28.54 7.84
C ALA A 9 5.34 -27.19 8.54
N ALA A 10 6.10 -26.30 7.91
CA ALA A 10 6.20 -24.91 8.33
C ALA A 10 4.85 -24.25 8.08
N THR A 11 4.03 -24.12 9.13
CA THR A 11 2.84 -23.28 9.09
C THR A 11 3.32 -21.83 8.96
N ALA A 12 3.20 -21.25 7.76
CA ALA A 12 3.36 -19.82 7.57
C ALA A 12 2.29 -19.13 8.42
N HIS A 13 2.71 -18.57 9.55
CA HIS A 13 1.83 -17.83 10.43
C HIS A 13 1.47 -16.54 9.70
N ALA A 14 0.24 -16.44 9.19
CA ALA A 14 -0.29 -15.19 8.67
C ALA A 14 -0.09 -14.12 9.74
N ALA A 15 0.74 -13.11 9.46
CA ALA A 15 0.95 -11.98 10.35
C ALA A 15 -0.31 -11.11 10.36
N ALA A 16 -1.36 -11.57 11.05
CA ALA A 16 -2.70 -10.99 11.10
C ALA A 16 -2.77 -9.61 11.79
N GLY A 17 -1.61 -9.04 12.15
CA GLY A 17 -1.48 -7.78 12.87
C GLY A 17 -0.88 -6.63 12.08
N GLU A 18 -0.37 -6.87 10.87
CA GLU A 18 0.34 -5.83 10.13
C GLU A 18 -0.58 -4.94 9.30
N THR A 19 -0.22 -3.66 9.20
CA THR A 19 -0.89 -2.68 8.35
C THR A 19 0.14 -1.84 7.61
N VAL A 20 -0.13 -1.56 6.33
CA VAL A 20 0.56 -0.48 5.63
C VAL A 20 -0.13 0.83 5.99
N ALA A 21 0.60 1.76 6.59
CA ALA A 21 0.11 3.09 6.93
C ALA A 21 0.80 4.14 6.04
N CYS A 22 0.03 4.83 5.22
CA CYS A 22 0.51 5.90 4.36
C CYS A 22 0.09 7.26 4.89
N HIS A 23 1.05 8.14 5.09
CA HIS A 23 0.83 9.54 5.42
C HIS A 23 0.67 10.30 4.11
N VAL A 24 -0.54 10.74 3.82
CA VAL A 24 -0.92 11.37 2.54
C VAL A 24 -1.25 12.83 2.80
N SER A 25 -0.52 13.74 2.15
CA SER A 25 -0.69 15.18 2.30
C SER A 25 -1.27 15.80 1.03
N TYR A 26 -2.32 16.59 1.20
CA TYR A 26 -2.95 17.34 0.12
C TYR A 26 -3.60 18.61 0.68
N GLY A 27 -3.43 19.75 -0.01
CA GLY A 27 -4.07 21.01 0.39
C GLY A 27 -3.65 21.54 1.77
N GLY A 28 -2.47 21.16 2.26
CA GLY A 28 -1.97 21.55 3.58
C GLY A 28 -2.42 20.64 4.74
N GLU A 29 -3.21 19.60 4.48
CA GLU A 29 -3.62 18.61 5.47
C GLU A 29 -2.95 17.26 5.21
N THR A 30 -2.51 16.58 6.27
CA THR A 30 -2.01 15.19 6.20
C THR A 30 -2.99 14.24 6.85
N LYS A 31 -3.35 13.15 6.16
CA LYS A 31 -4.17 12.05 6.68
C LYS A 31 -3.38 10.75 6.63
N ILE A 32 -3.61 9.89 7.61
CA ILE A 32 -3.06 8.53 7.60
C ILE A 32 -4.11 7.61 6.97
N VAL A 33 -3.75 6.98 5.85
CA VAL A 33 -4.52 5.93 5.19
C VAL A 33 -3.90 4.59 5.55
N GLU A 34 -4.68 3.69 6.15
CA GLU A 34 -4.19 2.37 6.54
C GLU A 34 -4.85 1.28 5.70
N ALA A 35 -4.06 0.25 5.36
CA ALA A 35 -4.55 -0.97 4.73
C ALA A 35 -4.05 -2.21 5.45
N ARG A 36 -4.98 -3.10 5.76
CA ARG A 36 -4.70 -4.49 6.15
C ARG A 36 -4.46 -5.33 4.88
N PRO A 37 -3.84 -6.51 5.03
CA PRO A 37 -3.74 -7.46 3.93
C PRO A 37 -5.11 -7.75 3.32
N THR A 38 -5.18 -7.87 2.00
CA THR A 38 -6.36 -8.30 1.25
C THR A 38 -6.10 -9.61 0.53
N ALA A 39 -7.12 -10.45 0.40
CA ALA A 39 -7.05 -11.64 -0.46
C ALA A 39 -7.34 -11.30 -1.94
N SER A 40 -7.91 -10.12 -2.22
CA SER A 40 -8.24 -9.69 -3.57
C SER A 40 -7.87 -8.22 -3.77
N PRO A 41 -6.93 -7.91 -4.69
CA PRO A 41 -6.60 -6.53 -5.04
C PRO A 41 -7.81 -5.74 -5.49
N TYR A 42 -8.71 -6.37 -6.26
CA TYR A 42 -9.81 -5.71 -6.96
C TYR A 42 -10.92 -5.19 -6.04
N THR A 43 -11.02 -5.69 -4.81
CA THR A 43 -12.04 -5.25 -3.85
C THR A 43 -11.65 -3.99 -3.08
N VAL A 44 -10.40 -3.54 -3.22
CA VAL A 44 -9.90 -2.36 -2.52
C VAL A 44 -10.28 -1.09 -3.27
N ALA A 45 -11.19 -0.30 -2.71
CA ALA A 45 -11.54 1.00 -3.27
C ALA A 45 -10.46 2.06 -2.96
N PRO A 46 -10.21 3.02 -3.88
CA PRO A 46 -9.42 4.20 -3.57
C PRO A 46 -10.18 5.17 -2.66
N ILE A 47 -9.43 6.01 -1.95
CA ILE A 47 -9.92 7.07 -1.07
C ILE A 47 -9.73 8.42 -1.74
N LYS A 48 -10.72 9.30 -1.63
CA LYS A 48 -10.72 10.62 -2.24
C LYS A 48 -9.96 11.65 -1.39
N PHE A 49 -9.16 12.46 -2.07
CA PHE A 49 -8.44 13.62 -1.54
C PHE A 49 -8.81 14.85 -2.36
N GLY A 50 -9.53 15.79 -1.73
CA GLY A 50 -10.11 16.93 -2.46
C GLY A 50 -11.13 16.49 -3.51
N SER A 51 -11.16 17.17 -4.64
CA SER A 51 -12.16 16.94 -5.69
C SER A 51 -11.70 15.96 -6.77
N TYR A 52 -10.40 15.87 -7.04
CA TYR A 52 -9.87 15.27 -8.27
C TYR A 52 -8.81 14.19 -8.04
N LEU A 53 -8.45 13.89 -6.79
CA LEU A 53 -7.38 12.94 -6.49
C LEU A 53 -7.91 11.76 -5.69
N LEU A 54 -7.36 10.60 -6.02
CA LEU A 54 -7.68 9.34 -5.39
C LEU A 54 -6.37 8.65 -4.98
N PHE A 55 -6.33 8.06 -3.79
CA PHE A 55 -5.19 7.29 -3.30
C PHE A 55 -5.62 5.87 -2.90
N ARG A 56 -4.84 4.85 -3.23
CA ARG A 56 -5.17 3.44 -2.96
C ARG A 56 -3.95 2.67 -2.52
N ILE A 57 -4.13 1.86 -1.48
CA ILE A 57 -3.13 0.92 -0.98
C ILE A 57 -3.66 -0.49 -1.20
N VAL A 58 -2.97 -1.29 -2.00
CA VAL A 58 -3.21 -2.74 -2.10
C VAL A 58 -2.07 -3.44 -1.38
N PHE A 59 -2.40 -4.16 -0.31
CA PHE A 59 -1.43 -4.94 0.45
C PHE A 59 -1.76 -6.43 0.33
N LEU A 60 -0.92 -7.17 -0.39
CA LEU A 60 -0.92 -8.62 -0.42
C LEU A 60 0.25 -9.12 0.44
N ASN A 61 -0.03 -9.93 1.45
CA ASN A 61 1.00 -10.58 2.27
C ASN A 61 1.16 -12.07 1.93
N GLU A 62 0.27 -12.63 1.11
CA GLU A 62 0.29 -14.02 0.66
C GLU A 62 -0.30 -14.17 -0.76
N PRO A 63 0.09 -15.23 -1.51
CA PRO A 63 1.23 -16.12 -1.23
C PRO A 63 2.57 -15.38 -1.34
N ALA A 64 3.64 -15.93 -0.76
CA ALA A 64 4.92 -15.24 -0.58
C ALA A 64 5.58 -14.77 -1.90
N ASP A 65 5.35 -15.50 -3.00
CA ASP A 65 5.84 -15.17 -4.35
C ASP A 65 5.06 -14.02 -5.01
N LEU A 66 3.85 -13.73 -4.54
CA LEU A 66 2.99 -12.64 -5.00
C LEU A 66 2.83 -11.49 -3.99
N ALA A 67 3.35 -11.68 -2.77
CA ALA A 67 3.24 -10.73 -1.69
C ALA A 67 3.90 -9.39 -2.08
N SER A 68 3.09 -8.34 -2.04
CA SER A 68 3.49 -7.03 -2.52
C SER A 68 2.62 -5.93 -1.91
N ILE A 69 3.20 -4.73 -1.85
CA ILE A 69 2.50 -3.51 -1.49
C ILE A 69 2.47 -2.64 -2.75
N LYS A 70 1.27 -2.33 -3.25
CA LYS A 70 1.06 -1.48 -4.42
C LYS A 70 0.32 -0.22 -4.01
N LEU A 71 0.89 0.91 -4.38
CA LEU A 71 0.37 2.24 -4.08
C LEU A 71 -0.02 2.91 -5.38
N TYR A 72 -1.22 3.48 -5.42
CA TYR A 72 -1.74 4.14 -6.60
C TYR A 72 -2.26 5.53 -6.25
N THR A 73 -1.92 6.49 -7.09
CA THR A 73 -2.57 7.79 -7.14
C THR A 73 -3.28 7.90 -8.49
N TYR A 74 -4.56 8.25 -8.47
CA TYR A 74 -5.36 8.47 -9.67
C TYR A 74 -5.93 9.88 -9.71
N ALA A 75 -6.23 10.33 -10.93
CA ALA A 75 -7.12 11.44 -11.17
C ALA A 75 -8.58 10.96 -11.19
N GLU A 76 -9.51 11.85 -10.87
CA GLU A 76 -10.94 11.67 -11.03
C GLU A 76 -11.52 12.94 -11.64
N HIS A 77 -11.96 12.87 -12.89
CA HIS A 77 -12.58 13.99 -13.60
C HIS A 77 -13.94 13.56 -14.14
N GLU A 78 -14.92 14.44 -14.11
CA GLU A 78 -16.29 14.13 -14.55
C GLU A 78 -16.39 13.89 -16.06
N ASP A 79 -15.47 14.46 -16.85
CA ASP A 79 -15.42 14.39 -18.31
C ASP A 79 -14.47 13.30 -18.84
N ILE A 80 -13.88 12.49 -17.96
CA ILE A 80 -12.99 11.38 -18.33
C ILE A 80 -13.51 10.09 -17.70
N ASP A 81 -13.84 9.10 -18.54
CA ASP A 81 -14.23 7.79 -18.06
C ASP A 81 -13.08 7.09 -17.32
N GLY A 82 -13.42 6.46 -16.19
CA GLY A 82 -12.49 5.70 -15.37
C GLY A 82 -11.67 6.58 -14.42
N ARG A 83 -10.45 6.13 -14.11
CA ARG A 83 -9.55 6.75 -13.13
C ARG A 83 -8.14 6.78 -13.72
N PRO A 84 -7.76 7.85 -14.43
CA PRO A 84 -6.42 7.96 -15.02
C PRO A 84 -5.35 7.79 -13.94
N LEU A 85 -4.37 6.93 -14.20
CA LEU A 85 -3.26 6.70 -13.27
C LEU A 85 -2.29 7.88 -13.31
N ILE A 86 -2.07 8.51 -12.16
CA ILE A 86 -1.08 9.59 -11.99
C ILE A 86 0.26 8.99 -11.58
N HIS A 87 0.25 8.10 -10.59
CA HIS A 87 1.46 7.50 -10.05
C HIS A 87 1.19 6.08 -9.55
N GLN A 88 2.16 5.17 -9.74
CA GLN A 88 2.14 3.83 -9.16
C GLN A 88 3.52 3.47 -8.64
N ALA A 89 3.57 2.98 -7.41
CA ALA A 89 4.75 2.36 -6.84
C ALA A 89 4.43 0.93 -6.38
N THR A 90 5.38 0.01 -6.56
CA THR A 90 5.27 -1.38 -6.11
C THR A 90 6.49 -1.72 -5.26
N TYR A 91 6.26 -2.32 -4.11
CA TYR A 91 7.28 -2.76 -3.18
C TYR A 91 7.08 -4.24 -2.87
N ALA A 92 8.19 -4.98 -2.77
CA ALA A 92 8.16 -6.34 -2.27
C ALA A 92 7.73 -6.34 -0.80
N TYR A 93 7.05 -7.40 -0.37
CA TYR A 93 6.74 -7.62 1.04
C TYR A 93 7.54 -8.82 1.58
N PRO A 94 8.17 -8.71 2.77
CA PRO A 94 8.22 -7.52 3.62
C PRO A 94 9.11 -6.41 3.01
N PRO A 95 8.73 -5.13 3.15
CA PRO A 95 9.51 -4.03 2.60
C PRO A 95 10.73 -3.74 3.47
N VAL A 96 11.80 -3.23 2.85
CA VAL A 96 12.97 -2.73 3.58
C VAL A 96 12.67 -1.32 4.10
N PRO A 97 12.69 -1.07 5.42
CA PRO A 97 12.49 0.28 5.95
C PRO A 97 13.57 1.26 5.47
N ALA A 98 13.19 2.50 5.13
CA ALA A 98 14.11 3.51 4.60
C ALA A 98 13.97 4.89 5.27
N GLY A 99 14.74 5.11 6.33
CA GLY A 99 14.90 6.43 6.95
C GLY A 99 13.60 7.06 7.42
N ARG A 100 13.51 8.39 7.37
CA ARG A 100 12.42 9.19 7.96
C ARG A 100 11.04 9.04 7.28
N TYR A 101 10.99 8.47 6.08
CA TYR A 101 9.77 8.38 5.26
C TYR A 101 9.41 6.92 4.94
N GLY A 102 9.63 6.04 5.92
CA GLY A 102 9.26 4.63 5.85
C GLY A 102 9.90 3.91 4.67
N PHE A 103 9.27 2.87 4.14
CA PHE A 103 9.88 2.06 3.08
C PHE A 103 9.75 2.70 1.69
N THR A 104 8.92 3.73 1.53
CA THR A 104 8.65 4.34 0.22
C THR A 104 9.56 5.52 -0.10
N GLY A 105 10.15 6.16 0.91
CA GLY A 105 10.60 7.55 0.78
C GLY A 105 9.41 8.51 0.62
N LEU A 106 9.69 9.82 0.54
CA LEU A 106 8.66 10.81 0.20
C LEU A 106 8.44 10.83 -1.31
N ASN A 107 7.21 10.60 -1.72
CA ASN A 107 6.76 10.62 -3.11
C ASN A 107 5.90 11.85 -3.35
N HIS A 108 5.96 12.39 -4.56
CA HIS A 108 5.19 13.53 -5.03
C HIS A 108 4.43 13.10 -6.30
N ALA A 109 3.10 13.04 -6.24
CA ALA A 109 2.26 12.69 -7.38
C ALA A 109 1.61 13.95 -7.96
N TYR A 110 1.92 14.24 -9.23
CA TYR A 110 1.52 15.47 -9.92
C TYR A 110 0.36 15.19 -10.87
N GLU A 111 -0.79 15.80 -10.60
CA GLU A 111 -1.95 15.77 -11.48
C GLU A 111 -1.76 16.81 -12.60
N PRO A 112 -1.75 16.39 -13.87
CA PRO A 112 -1.32 17.25 -14.97
C PRO A 112 -2.33 18.33 -15.37
N ARG A 113 -3.64 18.17 -15.13
CA ARG A 113 -4.68 19.08 -15.65
C ARG A 113 -4.81 20.35 -14.82
N TYR A 114 -4.81 20.24 -13.51
CA TYR A 114 -4.98 21.36 -12.58
C TYR A 114 -3.71 21.66 -11.78
N GLY A 115 -2.61 20.94 -12.02
CA GLY A 115 -1.34 21.14 -11.34
C GLY A 115 -1.40 20.80 -9.85
N LEU A 116 -2.26 19.86 -9.47
CA LEU A 116 -2.41 19.43 -8.08
C LEU A 116 -1.27 18.49 -7.69
N VAL A 117 -0.86 18.56 -6.43
CA VAL A 117 0.20 17.69 -5.88
C VAL A 117 -0.33 16.93 -4.68
N LEU A 118 -0.20 15.61 -4.71
CA LEU A 118 -0.43 14.72 -3.57
C LEU A 118 0.90 14.12 -3.14
N ASP A 119 1.32 14.44 -1.93
CA ASP A 119 2.53 13.89 -1.35
C ASP A 119 2.19 12.67 -0.51
N TYR A 120 3.01 11.63 -0.57
CA TYR A 120 2.83 10.50 0.34
C TYR A 120 4.14 9.81 0.71
N TRP A 121 4.12 9.18 1.89
CA TRP A 121 5.08 8.17 2.26
C TRP A 121 4.41 7.11 3.13
N CYS A 122 4.94 5.88 3.15
CA CYS A 122 4.31 4.78 3.85
C CYS A 122 5.29 3.97 4.70
N GLU A 123 4.76 3.43 5.79
CA GLU A 123 5.44 2.56 6.73
C GLU A 123 4.65 1.26 6.92
N LEU A 124 5.36 0.17 7.24
CA LEU A 124 4.73 -1.06 7.70
C LEU A 124 4.65 -0.99 9.23
N ARG A 125 3.45 -1.08 9.78
CA ARG A 125 3.21 -1.13 11.23
C ARG A 125 2.89 -2.57 11.62
N GLY A 126 3.60 -3.08 12.61
CA GLY A 126 3.28 -4.37 13.23
C GLY A 126 2.24 -4.24 14.34
N SER A 127 1.60 -5.36 14.72
CA SER A 127 0.92 -5.44 16.01
C SER A 127 1.96 -5.42 17.12
N ILE A 128 1.90 -4.44 18.02
CA ILE A 128 2.65 -4.49 19.27
C ILE A 128 2.13 -5.71 20.05
N SER A 129 2.87 -6.82 20.06
CA SER A 129 2.66 -7.84 21.09
C SER A 129 3.18 -7.25 22.39
N LYS A 130 2.27 -6.99 23.32
CA LYS A 130 2.61 -6.66 24.70
C LYS A 130 3.12 -7.91 25.41
#